data_AF-A0A959RP03-F1
#
_entry.id   AF-A0A959RP03-F1
#
_cell.length_a   1.000
_cell.length_b   1.000
_cell.length_c   1.000
_cell.angle_alpha   90.00
_cell.angle_beta   90.00
_cell.angle_gamma   90.00
#
_symmetry.space_group_name_H-M   'P 1'
#
loop_
_entity.id
_entity.type
_entity.pdbx_description
1 polymer ?
#
loop_
_entity_poly.entity_id
_entity_poly.type
_entity_poly.pdbx_seq_one_letter_code
_entity_poly.pdbx_strand_id
1 'polypeptide(L)'
;VAIYKSIADRKKPFTAGHRKTGLFLLISADLMFLIGLYQWIFGDLGLKSIRENGMSVVMKDNVLRFFAVEHFVGMLIAIIMIHIGYSYAKRKVEDSVKHKRAILYFGLALLLILIFIPWPFRDVGVGRTWLPGM
;
A
#
# COMPACT_ATOMS: atom_id res chain seq x y z
N VAL A 1 3.39 6.07 -12.72
CA VAL A 1 3.69 5.60 -14.10
C VAL A 1 2.76 4.49 -14.59
N ALA A 2 2.56 3.39 -13.84
CA ALA A 2 1.67 2.29 -14.26
C ALA A 2 0.21 2.72 -14.48
N ILE A 3 -0.36 3.48 -13.53
CA ILE A 3 -1.73 4.03 -13.62
C ILE A 3 -1.86 5.04 -14.77
N TYR A 4 -0.87 5.90 -14.95
CA TYR A 4 -0.87 6.90 -16.04
C TYR A 4 -0.90 6.23 -17.42
N LYS A 5 -0.05 5.20 -17.64
CA LYS A 5 -0.02 4.46 -18.91
C LYS A 5 -1.31 3.69 -19.18
N SER A 6 -1.96 3.13 -18.16
CA SER A 6 -3.24 2.44 -18.34
C SER A 6 -4.41 3.40 -18.63
N ILE A 7 -4.37 4.62 -18.10
CA ILE A 7 -5.34 5.69 -18.43
C ILE A 7 -5.11 6.21 -19.85
N ALA A 8 -3.86 6.49 -20.23
CA ALA A 8 -3.51 7.07 -21.53
C ALA A 8 -3.76 6.10 -22.70
N ASP A 9 -3.51 4.80 -22.52
CA ASP A 9 -3.59 3.79 -23.59
C ASP A 9 -4.87 2.95 -23.51
N ARG A 10 -5.95 3.49 -22.94
CA ARG A 10 -7.22 2.79 -22.69
C ARG A 10 -7.88 2.21 -23.96
N LYS A 11 -7.55 2.73 -25.15
CA LYS A 11 -8.03 2.27 -26.47
C LYS A 11 -6.98 1.48 -27.28
N LYS A 12 -5.77 1.28 -26.75
CA LYS A 12 -4.66 0.62 -27.45
C LYS A 12 -4.49 -0.83 -26.97
N PRO A 13 -3.97 -1.73 -27.83
CA PRO A 13 -3.71 -3.12 -27.46
C PRO A 13 -2.78 -3.21 -26.26
N PHE A 14 -2.99 -4.22 -25.41
CA PHE A 14 -2.20 -4.41 -24.20
C PHE A 14 -0.80 -4.94 -24.56
N THR A 15 0.15 -4.03 -24.70
CA THR A 15 1.55 -4.36 -25.03
C THR A 15 2.36 -4.87 -23.84
N ALA A 16 3.48 -5.53 -24.13
CA ALA A 16 4.44 -6.00 -23.13
C ALA A 16 5.00 -4.86 -22.23
N GLY A 17 5.00 -3.62 -22.72
CA GLY A 17 5.42 -2.45 -21.94
C GLY A 17 4.51 -2.14 -20.74
N HIS A 18 3.19 -2.35 -20.89
CA HIS A 18 2.24 -2.19 -19.79
C HIS A 18 2.45 -3.26 -18.72
N ARG A 19 2.72 -4.49 -19.14
CA ARG A 19 3.02 -5.62 -18.24
C ARG A 19 4.29 -5.37 -17.43
N LYS A 20 5.37 -4.91 -18.08
CA LYS A 20 6.63 -4.57 -17.39
C LYS A 20 6.42 -3.45 -16.36
N THR A 21 5.67 -2.40 -16.72
CA THR A 21 5.41 -1.29 -15.81
C THR A 21 4.58 -1.74 -14.58
N GLY A 22 3.60 -2.63 -14.77
CA GLY A 22 2.87 -3.24 -13.66
C GLY A 22 3.73 -4.17 -12.79
N LEU A 23 4.69 -4.89 -13.40
CA LEU A 23 5.65 -5.72 -12.67
C LEU A 23 6.57 -4.88 -11.79
N PHE A 24 7.10 -3.76 -12.31
CA PHE A 24 7.91 -2.85 -11.50
C PHE A 24 7.13 -2.29 -10.31
N LEU A 25 5.87 -1.90 -10.51
CA LEU A 25 5.00 -1.46 -9.41
C LEU A 25 4.83 -2.55 -8.34
N LEU A 26 4.60 -3.79 -8.77
CA LEU A 26 4.47 -4.94 -7.87
C LEU A 26 5.74 -5.14 -7.03
N ILE A 27 6.90 -5.24 -7.68
CA ILE A 27 8.18 -5.44 -7.01
C ILE A 27 8.47 -4.30 -6.02
N SER A 28 8.25 -3.04 -6.43
CA SER A 28 8.45 -1.90 -5.53
C SER A 28 7.50 -1.93 -4.33
N ALA A 29 6.23 -2.33 -4.53
CA ALA A 29 5.27 -2.47 -3.44
C ALA A 29 5.65 -3.59 -2.47
N ASP A 30 6.12 -4.74 -2.99
CA ASP A 30 6.56 -5.88 -2.19
C ASP A 30 7.78 -5.53 -1.34
N LEU A 31 8.75 -4.81 -1.91
CA LEU A 31 9.91 -4.31 -1.17
C LEU A 31 9.50 -3.33 -0.07
N MET A 32 8.59 -2.39 -0.36
CA MET A 32 8.09 -1.44 0.64
C MET A 32 7.35 -2.15 1.78
N PHE A 33 6.56 -3.17 1.47
CA PHE A 33 5.86 -3.98 2.46
C PHE A 33 6.81 -4.82 3.31
N LEU A 34 7.87 -5.40 2.71
CA LEU A 34 8.92 -6.12 3.44
C LEU A 34 9.65 -5.20 4.42
N ILE A 35 10.01 -3.99 3.99
CA ILE A 35 10.61 -2.98 4.85
C ILE A 35 9.64 -2.58 5.97
N GLY A 36 8.35 -2.39 5.65
CA GLY A 36 7.31 -2.09 6.64
C GLY A 36 7.11 -3.22 7.65
N LEU A 37 7.15 -4.48 7.21
CA LEU A 37 7.05 -5.65 8.08
C LEU A 37 8.26 -5.74 9.02
N TYR A 38 9.46 -5.47 8.51
CA TYR A 38 10.66 -5.36 9.35
C TYR A 38 10.47 -4.29 10.43
N GLN A 39 10.03 -3.08 10.06
CA GLN A 39 9.76 -2.01 11.01
C GLN A 39 8.63 -2.35 12.00
N TRP A 40 7.62 -3.11 11.59
CA TRP A 40 6.52 -3.52 12.47
C TRP A 40 6.97 -4.57 13.50
N ILE A 41 7.88 -5.47 13.14
CA ILE A 41 8.41 -6.49 14.06
C ILE A 41 9.45 -5.90 15.03
N PHE A 42 10.40 -5.12 14.49
CA PHE A 42 11.54 -4.61 15.26
C PHE A 42 11.35 -3.20 15.81
N GLY A 43 10.34 -2.46 15.36
CA GLY A 43 10.06 -1.11 15.82
C GLY A 43 9.22 -1.08 17.10
N ASP A 44 9.39 -0.01 17.87
CA ASP A 44 8.76 0.16 19.18
C ASP A 44 7.22 0.24 19.10
N LEU A 45 6.66 0.79 18.01
CA LEU A 45 5.22 1.02 17.85
C LEU A 45 4.44 -0.13 17.19
N GLY A 46 5.11 -1.22 16.82
CA GLY A 46 4.48 -2.37 16.18
C GLY A 46 4.20 -3.50 17.17
N LEU A 47 4.86 -4.64 16.96
CA LEU A 47 4.69 -5.85 17.77
C LEU A 47 5.14 -5.65 19.23
N LYS A 48 6.17 -4.82 19.45
CA LYS A 48 6.69 -4.52 20.79
C LYS A 48 5.65 -3.79 21.65
N SER A 49 4.99 -2.78 21.09
CA SER A 49 3.87 -2.07 21.74
C SER A 49 2.75 -3.01 22.19
N ILE A 50 2.37 -3.99 21.36
CA ILE A 50 1.34 -4.99 21.71
C ILE A 50 1.82 -5.90 22.86
N ARG A 51 3.09 -6.30 22.85
CA ARG A 51 3.66 -7.19 23.87
C ARG A 51 3.84 -6.49 25.22
N GLU A 52 4.20 -5.21 25.22
CA GLU A 52 4.49 -4.44 26.44
C GLU A 52 3.22 -3.87 27.09
N ASN A 53 2.31 -3.31 26.30
CA ASN A 53 1.11 -2.63 26.82
C ASN A 53 -0.14 -3.54 26.83
N GLY A 54 -0.11 -4.65 26.09
CA GLY A 54 -1.27 -5.51 25.89
C GLY A 54 -2.30 -4.91 24.92
N MET A 55 -3.06 -5.79 24.24
CA MET A 55 -4.02 -5.38 23.20
C MET A 55 -5.10 -4.41 23.71
N SER A 56 -5.52 -4.54 24.98
CA SER A 56 -6.54 -3.68 25.59
C SER A 56 -6.12 -2.21 25.69
N VAL A 57 -4.83 -1.94 25.95
CA VAL A 57 -4.30 -0.58 26.05
C VAL A 57 -4.03 -0.01 24.66
N VAL A 58 -3.44 -0.83 23.78
CA VAL A 58 -3.15 -0.43 22.38
C VAL A 58 -4.42 -0.03 21.63
N MET A 59 -5.56 -0.69 21.85
CA MET A 59 -6.81 -0.33 21.18
C MET A 59 -7.45 0.98 21.69
N LYS A 60 -7.12 1.38 22.93
CA LYS A 60 -7.64 2.62 23.55
C LYS A 60 -6.89 3.85 23.07
N ASP A 61 -5.60 3.71 22.78
CA ASP A 61 -4.77 4.79 22.27
C ASP A 61 -4.86 4.87 20.74
N ASN A 62 -5.28 6.03 20.21
CA ASN A 62 -5.45 6.23 18.77
C ASN A 62 -4.13 6.08 17.98
N VAL A 63 -3.00 6.49 18.56
CA VAL A 63 -1.69 6.42 17.89
C VAL A 63 -1.19 4.99 17.86
N LEU A 64 -1.25 4.30 19.01
CA LEU A 64 -0.81 2.90 19.09
C LEU A 64 -1.68 1.98 18.24
N ARG A 65 -3.02 2.15 18.26
CA ARG A 65 -3.94 1.37 17.42
C ARG A 65 -3.64 1.55 15.94
N PHE A 66 -3.33 2.78 15.52
CA PHE A 66 -3.02 3.08 14.13
C PHE A 66 -1.77 2.33 13.67
N PHE A 67 -0.63 2.45 14.37
CA PHE A 67 0.62 1.82 13.93
C PHE A 67 0.63 0.30 14.10
N ALA A 68 0.07 -0.20 15.20
CA ALA A 68 0.10 -1.61 15.50
C ALA A 68 -0.87 -2.42 14.63
N VAL A 69 -2.03 -1.85 14.26
CA VAL A 69 -3.12 -2.57 13.60
C VAL A 69 -3.55 -1.90 12.30
N GLU A 70 -4.09 -0.67 12.35
CA GLU A 70 -4.78 -0.09 11.19
C GLU A 70 -3.85 0.12 9.99
N HIS A 71 -2.64 0.62 10.22
CA HIS A 71 -1.62 0.84 9.21
C HIS A 71 -1.19 -0.47 8.56
N PHE A 72 -0.84 -1.47 9.38
CA PHE A 72 -0.40 -2.78 8.88
C PHE A 72 -1.49 -3.45 8.05
N VAL A 73 -2.73 -3.48 8.57
CA VAL A 73 -3.88 -4.07 7.87
C VAL A 73 -4.18 -3.31 6.58
N GLY A 74 -4.15 -1.97 6.60
CA GLY A 74 -4.38 -1.14 5.42
C GLY A 74 -3.35 -1.38 4.31
N MET A 75 -2.06 -1.47 4.67
CA MET A 75 -0.98 -1.77 3.74
C MET A 75 -1.05 -3.21 3.20
N LEU A 76 -1.48 -4.18 4.03
CA LEU A 76 -1.71 -5.55 3.60
C LEU A 76 -2.86 -5.64 2.57
N ILE A 77 -3.96 -4.93 2.79
CA ILE A 77 -5.07 -4.89 1.82
C ILE A 77 -4.61 -4.22 0.52
N ALA A 78 -3.83 -3.14 0.62
CA ALA A 78 -3.29 -2.47 -0.56
C ALA A 78 -2.40 -3.39 -1.40
N ILE A 79 -1.55 -4.21 -0.77
CA ILE A 79 -0.66 -5.10 -1.53
C ILE A 79 -1.41 -6.26 -2.19
N ILE A 80 -2.44 -6.80 -1.53
CA ILE A 80 -3.34 -7.79 -2.12
C ILE A 80 -4.02 -7.21 -3.36
N MET A 81 -4.47 -5.95 -3.28
CA MET A 81 -5.09 -5.25 -4.41
C MET A 81 -4.12 -5.11 -5.60
N ILE A 82 -2.85 -4.76 -5.35
CA ILE A 82 -1.81 -4.66 -6.39
C ILE A 82 -1.57 -6.03 -7.04
N HIS A 83 -1.48 -7.09 -6.25
CA HIS A 83 -1.32 -8.45 -6.74
C HIS A 83 -2.49 -8.89 -7.63
N ILE A 84 -3.72 -8.59 -7.23
CA ILE A 84 -4.91 -8.86 -8.02
C ILE A 84 -4.86 -8.08 -9.34
N GLY A 85 -4.55 -6.78 -9.28
CA GLY A 85 -4.41 -5.92 -10.46
C GLY A 85 -3.39 -6.46 -11.47
N TYR A 86 -2.24 -6.93 -10.99
CA TYR A 86 -1.22 -7.54 -11.84
C TYR A 86 -1.60 -8.95 -12.34
N SER A 87 -2.32 -9.74 -11.55
CA SER A 87 -2.81 -11.07 -11.95
C SER A 87 -3.74 -10.97 -13.17
N TYR A 88 -4.61 -9.95 -13.23
CA TYR A 88 -5.45 -9.69 -14.40
C TYR A 88 -4.66 -9.37 -15.67
N ALA A 89 -3.47 -8.77 -15.56
CA ALA A 89 -2.60 -8.52 -16.72
C ALA A 89 -2.03 -9.80 -17.35
N LYS A 90 -2.04 -10.93 -16.62
CA LYS A 90 -1.59 -12.24 -17.11
C LYS A 90 -2.73 -13.10 -17.66
N ARG A 91 -3.99 -12.77 -17.35
CA ARG A 91 -5.17 -13.55 -17.77
C ARG A 91 -5.52 -13.29 -19.23
N LYS A 92 -6.05 -14.31 -19.93
CA LYS A 92 -6.57 -14.21 -21.31
C LYS A 92 -7.97 -13.57 -21.31
N VAL A 93 -8.02 -12.27 -21.01
CA VAL A 93 -9.22 -11.42 -21.10
C VAL A 93 -9.03 -10.37 -22.19
N GLU A 94 -10.12 -9.75 -22.64
CA GLU A 94 -10.05 -8.60 -23.55
C GLU A 94 -9.13 -7.50 -23.00
N ASP A 95 -8.40 -6.85 -23.89
CA ASP A 95 -7.47 -5.78 -23.55
C ASP A 95 -8.18 -4.57 -22.92
N SER A 96 -9.44 -4.32 -23.32
CA SER A 96 -10.32 -3.31 -22.72
C SER A 96 -10.54 -3.56 -21.21
N VAL A 97 -10.75 -4.83 -20.85
CA VAL A 97 -10.99 -5.30 -19.47
C VAL A 97 -9.70 -5.25 -18.66
N LYS A 98 -8.55 -5.61 -19.26
CA LYS A 98 -7.24 -5.52 -18.59
C LYS A 98 -6.92 -4.09 -18.15
N HIS A 99 -7.11 -3.11 -19.03
CA HIS A 99 -6.84 -1.70 -18.71
C HIS A 99 -7.79 -1.19 -17.62
N LYS A 100 -9.10 -1.48 -17.72
CA LYS A 100 -10.08 -1.09 -16.69
C LYS A 100 -9.74 -1.67 -15.31
N ARG A 101 -9.40 -2.97 -15.25
CA ARG A 101 -9.04 -3.63 -13.99
C ARG A 101 -7.71 -3.09 -13.43
N ALA A 102 -6.71 -2.86 -14.28
CA ALA A 102 -5.46 -2.27 -13.84
C ALA A 102 -5.65 -0.86 -13.23
N ILE A 103 -6.46 0.00 -13.86
CA ILE A 103 -6.77 1.34 -13.31
C ILE A 103 -7.50 1.21 -11.97
N LEU A 104 -8.51 0.35 -11.90
CA LEU A 104 -9.34 0.22 -10.70
C LEU A 104 -8.54 -0.33 -9.52
N TYR A 105 -7.81 -1.42 -9.69
CA TYR A 105 -7.06 -2.05 -8.60
C TYR A 105 -5.83 -1.24 -8.20
N PHE A 106 -5.05 -0.72 -9.16
CA PHE A 106 -3.90 0.13 -8.81
C PHE A 106 -4.33 1.49 -8.27
N GLY A 107 -5.43 2.06 -8.76
CA GLY A 107 -6.00 3.29 -8.22
C GLY A 107 -6.52 3.11 -6.80
N LEU A 108 -7.25 2.02 -6.53
CA LEU A 108 -7.75 1.72 -5.19
C LEU A 108 -6.60 1.39 -4.22
N ALA A 109 -5.58 0.65 -4.67
CA ALA A 109 -4.38 0.42 -3.88
C ALA A 109 -3.66 1.72 -3.53
N LEU A 110 -3.49 2.63 -4.49
CA LEU A 110 -2.88 3.93 -4.27
C LEU A 110 -3.68 4.75 -3.25
N LEU A 111 -5.01 4.74 -3.35
CA LEU A 111 -5.89 5.44 -2.43
C LEU A 111 -5.76 4.89 -1.00
N LEU A 112 -5.72 3.55 -0.84
CA LEU A 112 -5.47 2.92 0.46
C LEU A 112 -4.11 3.33 1.03
N ILE A 113 -3.04 3.25 0.23
CA ILE A 113 -1.70 3.65 0.67
C ILE A 113 -1.70 5.10 1.15
N LEU A 114 -2.33 6.01 0.41
CA LEU A 114 -2.45 7.42 0.81
C LEU A 114 -3.24 7.61 2.10
N ILE A 115 -4.32 6.85 2.32
CA ILE A 115 -5.10 6.94 3.58
C ILE A 115 -4.30 6.42 4.76
N PHE A 116 -3.52 5.35 4.58
CA PHE A 116 -2.81 4.71 5.68
C PHE A 116 -1.40 5.27 5.90
N ILE A 117 -0.95 6.26 5.13
CA ILE A 117 0.25 7.02 5.49
C ILE A 117 -0.05 7.90 6.72
N PRO A 118 0.79 7.84 7.78
CA PRO A 118 0.68 8.71 8.95
C PRO A 118 1.10 10.14 8.58
N TRP A 119 0.21 10.88 7.94
CA TRP A 119 0.48 12.25 7.55
C TRP A 119 0.73 13.14 8.79
N PRO A 120 1.66 14.09 8.70
CA PRO A 120 2.02 14.95 9.82
C PRO A 120 0.90 15.90 10.28
N PHE A 121 -0.15 16.05 9.46
CA PHE A 121 -1.36 16.81 9.78
C PHE A 121 -2.47 15.97 10.44
N ARG A 122 -2.25 14.68 10.69
CA ARG A 122 -3.19 13.81 11.44
C ARG A 122 -2.68 13.61 12.86
N ASP A 123 -3.59 13.42 13.81
CA ASP A 123 -3.27 13.15 15.22
C ASP A 123 -2.27 11.99 15.41
N VAL A 124 -2.29 11.00 14.52
CA VAL A 124 -1.37 9.84 14.49
C VAL A 124 0.02 10.15 13.92
N GLY A 125 0.20 11.31 13.29
CA GLY A 125 1.46 11.84 12.76
C GLY A 125 2.03 13.01 13.57
N VAL A 126 1.31 13.51 14.58
CA VAL A 126 1.78 14.56 15.49
C VAL A 126 2.98 14.02 16.28
N GLY A 127 4.18 14.53 15.99
CA GLY A 127 5.45 14.06 16.57
C GLY A 127 6.38 13.36 15.58
N ARG A 128 5.93 13.07 14.36
CA ARG A 128 6.79 12.66 13.24
C ARG A 128 6.81 13.76 12.19
N THR A 129 7.53 14.82 12.49
CA THR A 129 7.88 15.87 11.52
C THR A 129 8.60 15.25 10.33
N TRP A 130 8.59 15.94 9.20
CA TRP A 130 9.32 15.51 7.99
C TRP A 130 10.82 15.32 8.25
N LEU A 131 11.35 15.94 9.31
CA LEU A 131 12.72 15.86 9.79
C LEU A 131 12.72 15.64 11.31
N PRO A 132 12.76 14.39 11.79
CA PRO A 132 12.89 14.12 13.21
C PRO A 132 14.30 14.53 13.68
N GLY A 133 14.38 15.56 14.53
CA GLY A 133 15.64 16.05 15.12
C GLY A 133 16.15 17.41 14.60
N MET A 134 15.33 18.20 13.90
CA MET A 134 15.61 19.60 13.55
C MET A 134 14.57 20.56 14.13
#